data_AF-A0A519YFY0-F1
#
_entry.id   AF-A0A519YFY0-F1
#
_cell.length_a   1.000
_cell.length_b   1.000
_cell.length_c   1.000
_cell.angle_alpha   90.00
_cell.angle_beta   90.00
_cell.angle_gamma   90.00
#
_symmetry.space_group_name_H-M   'P 1'
#
loop_
_entity.id
_entity.type
_entity.pdbx_description
1 polymer ?
#
loop_
_entity_poly.entity_id
_entity_poly.type
_entity_poly.pdbx_seq_one_letter_code
_entity_poly.pdbx_strand_id
1 'polypeptide(L)'
;MFFRRRAPIVPAAALSDQEVLARYRQGGDVAELGMLYERHLPEVFAVCRRYLAPPDEDAQDATMQLFEQLVTKLRTHAPDNFGAWLYT
;
A
#
# COMPACT_ATOMS: atom_id res chain seq x y z
N MET A 1 18.43 -0.29 -13.08
CA MET A 1 18.93 -0.83 -11.78
C MET A 1 18.17 -0.16 -10.64
N PHE A 2 17.00 -0.68 -10.26
CA PHE A 2 16.27 -0.25 -9.06
C PHE A 2 15.74 -1.47 -8.30
N PHE A 3 16.65 -2.36 -7.91
CA PHE A 3 16.38 -3.34 -6.88
C PHE A 3 17.43 -3.14 -5.80
N ARG A 4 17.19 -2.12 -4.96
CA ARG A 4 17.83 -2.05 -3.66
C ARG A 4 17.33 -3.26 -2.88
N ARG A 5 18.23 -4.21 -2.61
CA ARG A 5 18.02 -5.29 -1.64
C ARG A 5 17.67 -4.64 -0.31
N ARG A 6 16.39 -4.69 0.09
CA ARG A 6 16.01 -4.48 1.48
C ARG A 6 16.40 -5.73 2.27
N ALA A 7 17.00 -5.51 3.42
CA ALA A 7 17.42 -6.55 4.35
C ALA A 7 16.26 -7.48 4.72
N PRO A 8 16.50 -8.77 5.02
CA PRO A 8 15.46 -9.66 5.50
C PRO A 8 15.17 -9.30 6.96
N ILE A 9 14.09 -8.56 7.21
CA ILE A 9 13.57 -8.40 8.56
C ILE A 9 12.48 -9.46 8.75
N VAL A 10 12.82 -10.60 9.34
CA VAL A 10 11.85 -11.64 9.74
C VAL A 10 12.39 -12.34 11.00
N PRO A 11 11.59 -12.77 12.00
CA PRO A 11 10.15 -12.52 12.30
C PRO A 11 9.87 -12.14 13.78
N ALA A 12 8.86 -11.31 14.01
CA ALA A 12 8.08 -11.37 15.25
C ALA A 12 6.60 -11.44 14.87
N ALA A 13 6.19 -12.57 14.27
CA ALA A 13 4.98 -12.73 13.46
C ALA A 13 4.91 -11.69 12.33
N ALA A 14 5.04 -12.11 11.06
CA ALA A 14 4.78 -11.21 9.95
C ALA A 14 3.30 -10.81 10.04
N LEU A 15 3.04 -9.63 10.61
CA LEU A 15 1.69 -9.13 10.80
C LEU A 15 0.97 -9.18 9.46
N SER A 16 -0.18 -9.83 9.46
CA SER A 16 -1.10 -9.83 8.35
C SER A 16 -1.47 -8.40 7.98
N ASP A 17 -1.91 -8.21 6.75
CA ASP A 17 -2.32 -6.89 6.27
C ASP A 17 -3.41 -6.27 7.15
N GLN A 18 -4.28 -7.11 7.72
CA GLN A 18 -5.29 -6.69 8.68
C GLN A 18 -4.70 -6.21 10.00
N GLU A 19 -3.70 -6.90 10.54
CA GLU A 19 -3.05 -6.48 11.78
C GLU A 19 -2.26 -5.18 11.61
N VAL A 20 -1.59 -4.98 10.46
CA VAL A 20 -0.91 -3.72 10.14
C VAL A 20 -1.92 -2.58 9.99
N LEU A 21 -3.04 -2.83 9.32
CA LEU A 21 -4.11 -1.84 9.17
C LEU A 21 -4.74 -1.48 10.52
N ALA A 22 -4.96 -2.44 11.40
CA ALA A 22 -5.47 -2.20 12.74
C ALA A 22 -4.53 -1.31 13.56
N ARG A 23 -3.21 -1.56 13.50
CA ARG A 23 -2.19 -0.71 14.13
C ARG A 23 -2.19 0.71 13.58
N TYR A 24 -2.23 0.85 12.25
CA TYR A 24 -2.33 2.14 11.60
C TYR A 24 -3.54 2.93 12.11
N ARG A 25 -4.70 2.29 12.25
CA ARG A 25 -5.93 2.93 12.72
C ARG A 25 -5.86 3.35 14.18
N GLN A 26 -5.23 2.55 15.04
CA GLN A 26 -5.09 2.86 16.46
C GLN A 26 -4.07 3.96 16.73
N GLY A 27 -2.89 3.89 16.10
CA GLY A 27 -1.79 4.82 16.34
C GLY A 27 -1.79 6.05 15.43
N GLY A 28 -2.36 5.93 14.23
CA GLY A 28 -2.30 6.96 13.19
C GLY A 28 -0.94 7.11 12.51
N ASP A 29 0.00 6.19 12.78
CA ASP A 29 1.35 6.27 12.23
C ASP A 29 1.38 5.89 10.75
N VAL A 30 1.60 6.89 9.89
CA VAL A 30 1.67 6.73 8.44
C VAL A 30 2.74 5.71 8.02
N ALA A 31 3.78 5.47 8.83
CA ALA A 31 4.78 4.46 8.55
C ALA A 31 4.19 3.03 8.51
N GLU A 32 3.20 2.74 9.36
CA GLU A 32 2.50 1.44 9.36
C GLU A 32 1.71 1.25 8.05
N LEU A 33 1.00 2.29 7.61
CA LEU A 33 0.30 2.25 6.32
C LEU A 33 1.27 2.18 5.15
N GLY A 34 2.41 2.87 5.21
CA GLY A 34 3.46 2.79 4.20
C GLY A 34 4.00 1.36 4.05
N MET A 35 4.22 0.66 5.16
CA MET A 35 4.65 -0.74 5.15
C MET A 35 3.61 -1.66 4.51
N LEU A 36 2.32 -1.44 4.83
CA LEU A 36 1.22 -2.19 4.23
C LEU A 36 1.15 -1.92 2.72
N TYR A 37 1.16 -0.65 2.32
CA TYR A 37 1.03 -0.25 0.92
C TYR A 37 2.19 -0.74 0.06
N GLU A 38 3.41 -0.73 0.59
CA GLU A 38 4.59 -1.21 -0.14
C GLU A 38 4.48 -2.69 -0.55
N ARG A 39 3.75 -3.52 0.23
CA ARG A 39 3.48 -4.92 -0.13
C ARG A 39 2.61 -5.06 -1.37
N HIS A 40 1.71 -4.10 -1.60
CA HIS A 40 0.75 -4.06 -2.70
C HIS A 40 1.20 -3.18 -3.87
N LEU A 41 2.30 -2.45 -3.69
CA LEU A 41 2.78 -1.45 -4.66
C LEU A 41 3.03 -2.03 -6.07
N PRO A 42 3.60 -3.24 -6.25
CA PRO A 42 3.80 -3.79 -7.59
C PRO A 42 2.49 -4.04 -8.34
N GLU A 43 1.50 -4.65 -7.67
CA GLU A 43 0.19 -4.89 -8.25
C GLU A 43 -0.59 -3.60 -8.51
N VAL A 44 -0.60 -2.66 -7.57
CA VAL A 44 -1.21 -1.34 -7.76
C VAL A 44 -0.61 -0.63 -8.96
N PHE A 45 0.73 -0.59 -9.05
CA PHE A 45 1.41 0.05 -10.17
C PHE A 45 1.05 -0.62 -11.51
N ALA A 46 0.99 -1.96 -11.56
CA ALA A 46 0.58 -2.69 -12.75
C ALA A 46 -0.86 -2.36 -13.18
N VAL A 47 -1.77 -2.18 -12.21
CA VAL A 47 -3.15 -1.74 -12.47
C VAL A 47 -3.17 -0.30 -13.00
N CYS A 48 -2.50 0.64 -12.35
CA CYS A 48 -2.40 2.03 -12.82
C CYS A 48 -1.83 2.11 -14.24
N ARG A 49 -0.74 1.40 -14.51
CA ARG A 49 -0.10 1.29 -15.84
C ARG A 49 -1.05 0.80 -16.92
N ARG A 50 -1.88 -0.21 -16.60
CA ARG A 50 -2.85 -0.77 -17.54
C ARG A 50 -3.91 0.25 -17.95
N TYR A 51 -4.30 1.15 -17.04
CA TYR A 51 -5.33 2.16 -17.31
C TYR A 51 -4.79 3.46 -17.90
N LEU A 52 -3.60 3.91 -17.48
CA LEU A 52 -3.06 5.22 -17.85
C LEU A 52 -2.22 5.18 -19.14
N ALA A 53 -1.87 3.99 -19.64
CA ALA A 53 -0.97 3.80 -20.78
C ALA A 53 0.40 4.51 -20.55
N PRO A 54 1.40 4.34 -21.45
CA PRO A 54 2.66 5.05 -21.31
C PRO A 54 2.47 6.58 -21.42
N PRO A 55 3.24 7.40 -20.67
CA PRO A 55 4.46 7.04 -19.91
C PRO A 55 4.24 6.43 -18.52
N ASP A 56 5.29 5.78 -17.98
CA ASP A 56 5.28 5.18 -16.63
C ASP A 56 5.10 6.23 -15.51
N GLU A 57 5.43 7.50 -15.77
CA GLU A 57 5.33 8.61 -14.82
C GLU A 57 3.89 8.82 -14.35
N ASP A 58 2.91 8.79 -15.26
CA ASP A 58 1.49 8.95 -14.92
C ASP A 58 1.02 7.86 -13.94
N ALA A 59 1.51 6.63 -14.13
CA ALA A 59 1.20 5.54 -13.22
C ALA A 59 1.90 5.68 -11.86
N GLN A 60 3.12 6.23 -11.81
CA GLN A 60 3.80 6.53 -10.54
C GLN A 60 3.04 7.60 -9.76
N ASP A 61 2.63 8.68 -10.44
CA ASP A 61 1.86 9.77 -9.85
C ASP A 61 0.50 9.28 -9.34
N ALA A 62 -0.21 8.46 -10.14
CA ALA A 62 -1.48 7.87 -9.71
C ALA A 62 -1.31 6.95 -8.49
N THR A 63 -0.21 6.20 -8.43
CA THR A 63 0.11 5.34 -7.28
C THR A 63 0.39 6.17 -6.03
N MET A 64 1.02 7.35 -6.17
CA MET A 64 1.23 8.28 -5.05
C MET A 64 -0.07 8.91 -4.58
N GLN A 65 -0.91 9.39 -5.51
CA GLN A 65 -2.22 9.96 -5.19
C GLN A 65 -3.13 8.94 -4.50
N LEU A 66 -3.09 7.67 -4.91
CA LEU A 66 -3.81 6.61 -4.23
C LEU A 66 -3.35 6.47 -2.78
N PHE A 67 -2.05 6.47 -2.51
CA PHE A 67 -1.52 6.39 -1.16
C PHE A 67 -2.02 7.54 -0.26
N GLU A 68 -1.99 8.78 -0.76
CA GLU A 68 -2.50 9.95 -0.03
C GLU A 68 -3.99 9.81 0.31
N GLN A 69 -4.79 9.30 -0.63
CA GLN A 69 -6.20 9.00 -0.38
C GLN A 69 -6.38 7.90 0.66
N LEU A 70 -5.56 6.84 0.63
CA LEU A 70 -5.60 5.75 1.59
C LEU A 70 -5.28 6.22 3.01
N VAL A 71 -4.32 7.13 3.19
CA VAL A 71 -4.00 7.75 4.49
C VAL A 71 -5.25 8.36 5.12
N THR A 72 -6.06 9.05 4.35
CA THR A 72 -7.28 9.66 4.90
C THR A 72 -8.41 8.63 5.04
N LYS A 73 -8.63 7.80 4.01
CA LYS A 73 -9.78 6.90 3.91
C LYS A 73 -9.72 5.77 4.93
N LEU A 74 -8.54 5.21 5.18
CA LEU A 74 -8.37 4.08 6.10
C LEU A 74 -8.43 4.48 7.58
N ARG A 75 -8.43 5.78 7.90
CA ARG A 75 -8.72 6.28 9.25
C ARG A 75 -10.19 6.09 9.61
N THR A 76 -11.10 6.25 8.65
CA THR A 76 -12.54 6.15 8.86
C THR A 76 -13.11 4.81 8.39
N HIS A 77 -12.55 4.24 7.34
CA HIS A 77 -12.97 2.96 6.77
C HIS A 77 -12.08 1.79 7.23
N ALA A 78 -12.69 0.69 7.63
CA ALA A 78 -12.02 -0.54 8.05
C ALA A 78 -12.50 -1.72 7.19
N PRO A 79 -11.86 -2.00 6.04
CA PRO A 79 -12.22 -3.15 5.22
C PRO A 79 -11.87 -4.48 5.92
N ASP A 80 -12.75 -5.49 5.81
CA ASP A 80 -12.51 -6.85 6.36
C ASP A 80 -11.37 -7.58 5.65
N ASN A 81 -11.09 -7.25 4.38
CA ASN A 81 -9.93 -7.72 3.63
C ASN A 81 -9.33 -6.56 2.84
N PHE A 82 -8.23 -6.01 3.33
CA PHE A 82 -7.56 -4.85 2.72
C PHE A 82 -7.18 -5.10 1.26
N GLY A 83 -6.55 -6.24 0.94
CA GLY A 83 -6.10 -6.54 -0.41
C GLY A 83 -7.27 -6.65 -1.40
N ALA A 84 -8.32 -7.39 -1.04
CA ALA A 84 -9.50 -7.51 -1.90
C ALA A 84 -10.21 -6.15 -2.12
N TRP A 85 -10.31 -5.34 -1.06
CA TRP A 85 -10.91 -4.02 -1.13
C TRP A 85 -10.09 -3.02 -1.95
N LEU A 86 -8.75 -3.09 -1.88
CA LEU A 86 -7.85 -2.17 -2.60
C LEU A 86 -8.01 -2.27 -4.12
N TYR A 87 -8.36 -3.44 -4.65
CA TYR A 87 -8.53 -3.69 -6.08
C TYR A 87 -10.01 -3.69 -6.54
N THR A 88 -10.91 -3.10 -5.75
CA THR A 88 -12.33 -2.90 -6.09
C THR A 88 -12.57 -1.47 -6.56
#